data_AF-A6YCV9-F1
#
_entry.id   AF-A6YCV9-F1
#
_cell.length_a   1.000
_cell.length_b   1.000
_cell.length_c   1.000
_cell.angle_alpha   90.00
_cell.angle_beta   90.00
_cell.angle_gamma   90.00
#
_symmetry.space_group_name_H-M   'P 1'
#
loop_
_entity.id
_entity.type
_entity.pdbx_description
1 polymer ?
#
loop_
_entity_poly.entity_id
_entity_poly.type
_entity_poly.pdbx_seq_one_letter_code
_entity_poly.pdbx_strand_id
1 'polypeptide(L)'
;PTDLMVLNVEAMRAYNQEPDACWECYSCVKICPQGAIFVRGYDDFVPLGGQVHPMRSSDSIMWTVKFRNGNVKRFKFPIRTTAEGASNEYAGQKGANLDDECLLLESNLPTPTKLA
;
A
#
# COMPACT_ATOMS: atom_id res chain seq x y z
N PRO A 1 -3.98 7.81 3.02
CA PRO A 1 -5.02 8.00 1.98
C PRO A 1 -6.15 8.93 2.44
N THR A 2 -6.54 8.80 3.71
CA THR A 2 -7.66 9.50 4.34
C THR A 2 -7.31 10.86 4.94
N ASP A 3 -6.30 11.55 4.37
CA ASP A 3 -5.88 12.91 4.80
C ASP A 3 -5.52 13.08 6.29
N LEU A 4 -5.03 12.03 6.95
CA LEU A 4 -4.82 12.06 8.41
C LEU A 4 -3.49 12.69 8.86
N MET A 5 -2.47 12.68 8.01
CA MET A 5 -1.12 13.07 8.40
C MET A 5 -0.88 14.55 8.11
N VAL A 6 -0.75 15.37 9.15
CA VAL A 6 -0.63 16.83 9.05
C VAL A 6 0.68 17.30 9.68
N LEU A 7 1.26 18.37 9.12
CA LEU A 7 2.43 19.03 9.68
C LEU A 7 2.01 20.11 10.69
N ASN A 8 2.52 20.04 11.91
CA ASN A 8 2.56 21.19 12.81
C ASN A 8 3.77 22.06 12.41
N VAL A 9 3.50 23.27 11.89
CA VAL A 9 4.52 24.19 11.36
C VAL A 9 5.33 24.91 12.43
N GLU A 10 4.81 25.03 13.66
CA GLU A 10 5.54 25.64 14.77
C GLU A 10 6.56 24.67 15.35
N ALA A 11 6.15 23.42 15.57
CA ALA A 11 7.00 22.37 16.09
C ALA A 11 7.87 21.69 15.02
N MET A 12 7.55 21.91 13.74
CA MET A 12 8.14 21.22 12.58
C MET A 12 8.08 19.69 12.73
N ARG A 13 6.95 19.17 13.21
CA ARG A 13 6.69 17.74 13.41
C ARG A 13 5.31 17.36 12.91
N ALA A 14 5.23 16.21 12.24
CA ALA A 14 3.95 15.69 11.76
C ALA A 14 3.20 14.93 12.87
N TYR A 15 1.88 14.89 12.78
CA TYR A 15 0.99 14.12 13.65
C TYR A 15 -0.19 13.55 12.85
N ASN A 16 -0.91 12.61 13.46
CA ASN A 16 -2.19 12.13 12.94
C ASN A 16 -3.31 12.97 13.59
N GLN A 17 -4.12 13.67 12.79
CA GLN A 17 -5.17 14.56 13.27
C GLN A 17 -6.46 13.83 13.72
N GLU A 18 -6.71 12.61 13.24
CA GLU A 18 -7.92 11.83 13.54
C GLU A 18 -7.54 10.32 13.64
N PRO A 19 -7.00 9.88 14.78
CA PRO A 19 -6.46 8.53 14.94
C PRO A 19 -7.49 7.40 14.82
N ASP A 20 -8.75 7.66 15.15
CA ASP A 20 -9.89 6.74 15.03
C ASP A 20 -10.33 6.52 13.58
N ALA A 21 -10.04 7.46 12.67
CA ALA A 21 -10.19 7.26 11.23
C ALA A 21 -8.98 6.58 10.57
N CYS A 22 -7.95 6.22 11.35
CA CYS A 22 -6.78 5.51 10.82
C CYS A 22 -7.16 4.11 10.39
N TRP A 23 -6.80 3.72 9.16
CA TRP A 23 -6.98 2.34 8.69
C TRP A 23 -5.73 1.46 8.87
N GLU A 24 -4.72 1.96 9.58
CA GLU A 24 -3.42 1.29 9.78
C GLU A 24 -2.81 0.71 8.47
N CYS A 25 -2.96 1.39 7.34
CA CYS A 25 -2.49 0.92 6.03
C CYS A 25 -0.96 0.96 5.84
N TYR A 26 -0.24 1.57 6.78
CA TYR A 26 1.20 1.82 6.77
C TYR A 26 1.72 2.70 5.62
N SER A 27 0.87 3.34 4.79
CA SER A 27 1.38 4.19 3.69
C SER A 27 2.26 5.34 4.20
N CYS A 28 1.85 6.01 5.29
CA CYS A 28 2.66 7.05 5.94
C CYS A 28 3.96 6.51 6.55
N VAL A 29 3.91 5.33 7.18
CA VAL A 29 5.09 4.66 7.73
C VAL A 29 6.11 4.32 6.64
N LYS A 30 5.64 3.70 5.55
CA LYS A 30 6.49 3.22 4.45
C LYS A 30 7.20 4.34 3.71
N ILE A 31 6.59 5.51 3.59
CA ILE A 31 7.12 6.64 2.81
C ILE A 31 7.99 7.59 3.62
N CYS A 32 7.92 7.54 4.95
CA CYS A 32 8.66 8.46 5.81
C CYS A 32 10.17 8.23 5.65
N PRO A 33 10.95 9.19 5.10
CA PRO A 33 12.37 8.99 4.82
C PRO A 33 13.21 8.86 6.11
N GLN A 34 12.71 9.42 7.22
CA GLN A 34 13.36 9.35 8.53
C GLN A 34 12.95 8.10 9.33
N GLY A 35 11.98 7.31 8.84
CA GLY A 35 11.41 6.18 9.60
C GLY A 35 10.75 6.61 10.92
N ALA A 36 10.24 7.84 11.00
CA ALA A 36 9.79 8.46 12.25
C ALA A 36 8.34 8.12 12.64
N ILE A 37 7.59 7.43 11.78
CA ILE A 37 6.16 7.13 11.99
C ILE A 37 6.02 5.65 12.35
N PHE A 38 5.28 5.38 13.42
CA PHE A 38 4.95 4.03 13.87
C PHE A 38 3.45 3.90 14.07
N VAL A 39 2.95 2.68 13.95
CA VAL A 39 1.57 2.34 14.28
C VAL A 39 1.54 1.74 15.68
N ARG A 40 0.63 2.27 16.50
CA ARG A 40 0.22 1.70 17.78
C ARG A 40 -1.18 1.14 17.54
N GLY A 41 -1.35 -0.17 17.67
CA GLY A 41 -2.63 -0.86 17.44
C GLY A 41 -3.80 -0.22 18.18
N TYR A 42 -5.00 -0.23 17.59
CA TYR A 42 -6.22 0.35 18.18
C TYR A 42 -6.40 -0.02 19.66
N ASP A 43 -6.68 0.99 20.50
CA ASP A 43 -6.61 0.85 21.97
C ASP A 43 -7.84 0.17 22.57
N ASP A 44 -8.93 0.13 21.83
CA ASP A 44 -10.17 -0.55 22.16
C ASP A 44 -10.02 -2.08 22.20
N PHE A 45 -9.16 -2.67 21.37
CA PHE A 45 -8.99 -4.13 21.33
C PHE A 45 -7.55 -4.66 21.23
N VAL A 46 -6.52 -3.81 21.03
CA VAL A 46 -5.12 -4.27 20.90
C VAL A 46 -4.33 -4.01 22.19
N PRO A 47 -3.84 -5.06 22.89
CA PRO A 47 -2.95 -4.89 24.03
C PRO A 47 -1.63 -4.21 23.66
N LEU A 48 -1.07 -3.42 24.58
CA LEU A 48 0.20 -2.73 24.38
C LEU A 48 1.38 -3.70 24.11
N GLY A 49 2.40 -3.20 23.41
CA GLY A 49 3.72 -3.84 23.29
C GLY A 49 3.96 -4.60 21.98
N GLY A 50 2.94 -4.83 21.16
CA GLY A 50 3.11 -5.33 19.79
C GLY A 50 3.59 -4.22 18.85
N GLN A 51 4.46 -4.57 17.89
CA GLN A 51 4.94 -3.66 16.86
C GLN A 51 5.16 -4.41 15.55
N VAL A 52 4.69 -3.83 14.44
CA VAL A 52 4.98 -4.29 13.09
C VAL A 52 5.64 -3.12 12.35
N HIS A 53 6.85 -3.30 11.84
CA HIS A 53 7.58 -2.22 11.20
C HIS A 53 8.11 -2.64 9.82
N PRO A 54 7.73 -1.93 8.74
CA PRO A 54 8.23 -2.17 7.40
C PRO A 54 9.53 -1.42 7.11
N MET A 55 10.35 -1.99 6.24
CA MET A 55 11.40 -1.29 5.50
C MET A 55 11.16 -1.57 4.01
N ARG A 56 10.62 -0.58 3.29
CA ARG A 56 10.31 -0.70 1.87
C ARG A 56 11.49 -0.21 1.03
N SER A 57 11.93 -1.04 0.08
CA SER A 57 12.90 -0.69 -0.97
C SER A 57 12.20 -0.58 -2.32
N SER A 58 12.95 -0.53 -3.42
CA SER A 58 12.43 -0.43 -4.79
C SER A 58 11.80 -1.73 -5.30
N ASP A 59 12.41 -2.88 -4.99
CA ASP A 59 12.03 -4.20 -5.50
C ASP A 59 11.48 -5.15 -4.43
N SER A 60 11.66 -4.82 -3.15
CA SER A 60 11.30 -5.68 -2.02
C SER A 60 10.88 -4.87 -0.79
N ILE A 61 10.19 -5.54 0.13
CA ILE A 61 9.81 -5.02 1.44
C ILE A 61 10.23 -6.01 2.52
N MET A 62 10.86 -5.50 3.57
CA MET A 62 11.17 -6.26 4.76
C MET A 62 10.18 -5.89 5.87
N TRP A 63 9.80 -6.87 6.68
CA TRP A 63 8.93 -6.68 7.83
C TRP A 63 9.58 -7.24 9.08
N THR A 64 9.58 -6.45 10.15
CA THR A 64 9.92 -6.91 11.49
C THR A 64 8.65 -6.89 12.34
N VAL A 65 8.29 -8.05 12.90
CA VAL A 65 7.15 -8.21 13.82
C VAL A 65 7.71 -8.51 15.21
N LYS A 66 7.53 -7.57 16.14
CA LYS A 66 7.88 -7.71 17.55
C LYS A 66 6.59 -7.96 18.34
N PHE A 67 6.55 -9.10 19.03
CA PHE A 67 5.45 -9.47 19.90
C PHE A 67 5.61 -8.82 21.27
N ARG A 68 4.50 -8.69 22.02
CA ARG A 68 4.50 -8.17 23.40
C ARG A 68 5.47 -8.89 24.32
N ASN A 69 5.65 -10.20 24.12
CA ASN A 69 6.57 -11.03 24.91
C ASN A 69 8.05 -10.89 24.51
N GLY A 70 8.37 -9.98 23.57
CA GLY A 70 9.73 -9.75 23.10
C GLY A 70 10.17 -10.62 21.93
N ASN A 71 9.40 -11.65 21.53
CA ASN A 71 9.73 -12.45 20.35
C ASN A 71 9.75 -11.58 19.09
N VAL A 72 10.70 -11.85 18.19
CA VAL A 72 10.85 -11.11 16.93
C VAL A 72 10.82 -12.08 15.76
N LYS A 73 9.99 -11.78 14.77
CA LYS A 73 9.98 -12.45 13.46
C LYS A 73 10.36 -11.45 12.36
N ARG A 74 11.13 -11.90 11.38
CA ARG A 74 11.55 -11.09 10.23
C ARG A 74 11.19 -11.77 8.93
N PHE A 75 10.69 -10.98 7.98
CA PHE A 75 10.27 -11.45 6.67
C PHE A 75 10.80 -10.52 5.59
N LYS A 76 10.98 -11.05 4.37
CA LYS A 76 11.31 -10.28 3.18
C LYS A 76 10.45 -10.80 2.02
N PHE A 77 9.80 -9.89 1.30
CA PHE A 77 8.95 -10.21 0.16
C PHE A 77 9.33 -9.35 -1.04
N PRO A 78 9.38 -9.91 -2.27
CA PRO A 78 9.47 -9.10 -3.49
C PRO A 78 8.17 -8.31 -3.68
N ILE A 79 8.26 -7.09 -4.20
CA ILE A 79 7.09 -6.21 -4.47
C ILE A 79 6.99 -5.74 -5.92
N ARG A 80 8.08 -5.81 -6.69
CA ARG A 80 8.10 -5.39 -8.09
C ARG A 80 9.19 -6.14 -8.86
N THR A 81 8.89 -6.50 -10.11
CA THR A 81 9.83 -7.17 -11.03
C THR A 81 10.41 -6.22 -12.08
N THR A 82 9.92 -4.98 -12.16
CA THR A 82 10.37 -3.93 -13.07
C THR A 82 10.76 -2.68 -12.29
N ALA A 83 11.57 -1.80 -12.89
CA ALA A 83 11.97 -0.55 -12.26
C ALA A 83 10.77 0.40 -12.04
N GLU A 84 10.90 1.30 -11.05
CA GLU A 84 9.95 2.39 -10.88
C GLU A 84 9.91 3.30 -12.12
N GLY A 85 8.72 3.74 -12.51
CA GLY A 85 8.53 4.53 -13.74
C GLY A 85 8.57 3.74 -15.05
N ALA A 86 8.88 2.43 -15.04
CA ALA A 86 9.03 1.63 -16.27
C ALA A 86 7.74 0.90 -16.73
N SER A 87 6.57 1.33 -16.28
CA SER A 87 5.29 0.74 -16.73
C SER A 87 5.02 1.14 -18.19
N ASN A 88 4.48 0.22 -18.99
CA ASN A 88 4.07 0.52 -20.36
C ASN A 88 2.78 1.35 -20.35
N GLU A 89 2.76 2.43 -21.12
CA GLU A 89 1.60 3.32 -21.32
C GLU A 89 0.76 2.94 -22.55
N TYR A 90 1.10 1.85 -23.25
CA TYR A 90 0.48 1.43 -24.51
C TYR A 90 0.52 2.53 -25.59
N ALA A 91 1.65 3.23 -25.69
CA ALA A 91 1.83 4.34 -26.61
C ALA A 91 1.44 3.96 -28.05
N GLY A 92 0.61 4.81 -28.67
CA GLY A 92 0.17 4.63 -30.06
C GLY A 92 -1.03 3.69 -30.27
N GLN A 93 -1.51 3.01 -29.23
CA GLN A 93 -2.76 2.24 -29.33
C GLN A 93 -3.96 3.17 -29.52
N LYS A 94 -4.93 2.72 -30.33
CA LYS A 94 -6.19 3.43 -30.57
C LYS A 94 -7.35 2.47 -30.31
N GLY A 95 -8.39 2.94 -29.61
CA GLY A 95 -9.63 2.19 -29.48
C GLY A 95 -10.25 1.92 -30.86
N ALA A 96 -10.88 0.76 -31.02
CA ALA A 96 -11.45 0.33 -32.29
C ALA A 96 -12.88 0.85 -32.49
N ASN A 97 -13.80 0.49 -31.59
CA ASN A 97 -15.21 0.81 -31.66
C ASN A 97 -15.72 1.18 -30.26
N LEU A 98 -16.54 2.23 -30.16
CA LEU A 98 -17.13 2.67 -28.89
C LEU A 98 -18.50 2.02 -28.63
N ASP A 99 -19.10 1.42 -29.65
CA ASP A 99 -20.41 0.77 -29.57
C ASP A 99 -20.31 -0.74 -29.28
N ASP A 100 -19.10 -1.27 -29.07
CA ASP A 100 -18.89 -2.63 -28.59
C ASP A 100 -18.32 -2.67 -27.17
N GLU A 101 -18.17 -3.88 -26.65
CA GLU A 101 -17.75 -4.15 -25.28
C GLU A 101 -16.24 -4.45 -25.16
N CYS A 102 -15.45 -4.33 -26.24
CA CYS A 102 -14.03 -4.63 -26.20
C CYS A 102 -13.24 -3.52 -25.50
N LEU A 103 -12.40 -3.88 -24.52
CA LEU A 103 -11.42 -2.96 -23.95
C LEU A 103 -10.29 -2.65 -24.94
N LEU A 104 -9.44 -1.66 -24.60
CA LEU A 104 -8.39 -1.10 -25.47
C LEU A 104 -7.51 -2.14 -26.20
N LEU A 105 -7.25 -3.30 -25.57
CA LEU A 105 -6.36 -4.35 -26.10
C LEU A 105 -7.11 -5.62 -26.52
N GLU A 106 -8.44 -5.61 -26.44
CA GLU A 106 -9.28 -6.75 -26.76
C GLU A 106 -9.78 -6.64 -28.20
N SER A 107 -9.86 -7.77 -28.89
CA SER A 107 -10.37 -7.84 -30.26
C SER A 107 -11.66 -8.64 -30.38
N ASN A 108 -11.94 -9.53 -29.43
CA ASN A 108 -13.15 -10.36 -29.36
C ASN A 108 -13.39 -10.77 -27.90
N LEU A 109 -14.66 -10.90 -27.53
CA LEU A 109 -15.05 -11.40 -26.21
C LEU A 109 -15.51 -12.86 -26.28
N PRO A 110 -15.22 -13.68 -25.26
CA PRO A 110 -15.69 -15.06 -25.21
C PRO A 110 -17.22 -15.09 -25.14
N THR A 111 -17.86 -15.86 -26.02
CA THR A 111 -19.30 -16.10 -25.97
C THR A 111 -19.61 -17.19 -24.95
N PRO A 112 -20.61 -17.03 -24.07
CA PRO A 112 -21.05 -18.09 -23.18
C PRO A 112 -21.40 -19.36 -23.98
N THR A 113 -20.78 -20.48 -23.63
CA THR A 113 -21.21 -21.79 -24.12
C THR A 113 -22.46 -22.18 -23.34
N LYS A 114 -23.50 -22.68 -24.02
CA LYS A 114 -24.71 -23.18 -23.34
C LYS A 114 -24.28 -24.13 -22.22
N LEU A 115 -24.62 -23.80 -20.98
CA LEU A 115 -24.58 -24.75 -19.88
C LEU A 115 -25.43 -25.95 -20.30
N ALA A 116 -24.83 -27.14 -20.30
CA ALA A 116 -25.57 -28.38 -20.41
C ALA A 116 -26.53 -28.53 -19.22
#